data_AF-A0A6I7W9W3-F1
#
_entry.id   AF-A0A6I7W9W3-F1
#
_cell.length_a   1.000
_cell.length_b   1.000
_cell.length_c   1.000
_cell.angle_alpha   90.00
_cell.angle_beta   90.00
_cell.angle_gamma   90.00
#
_symmetry.space_group_name_H-M   'P 1'
#
loop_
_entity.id
_entity.type
_entity.pdbx_description
1 polymer ?
#
loop_
_entity_poly.entity_id
_entity_poly.type
_entity_poly.pdbx_seq_one_letter_code
_entity_poly.pdbx_strand_id
1 'polypeptide(L)'
;MVMHNYNNKFLKPLLTLIIASVFLVACDDQKKKAPLIKVPVQKYKQLKIMTGAVLDKEGPVLEGEIKVADSAGKVVATTRLENSKNYRVEIPAGTTLPIVLTANPEGSSNKLRAVIISSAISKYDITPLTTKIAKQAKELGGYTYANLVMAAGSTVNVPDANKTSTGFRGDPTKQYGGWH
;
A
#
# COMPACT_ATOMS: atom_id res chain seq x y z
N MET A 1 -62.28 14.23 54.29
CA MET A 1 -62.55 13.71 55.64
C MET A 1 -61.56 12.57 55.90
N VAL A 2 -60.74 12.75 56.95
CA VAL A 2 -59.92 11.80 57.74
C VAL A 2 -60.11 10.32 57.37
N MET A 3 -59.08 9.49 57.10
CA MET A 3 -58.10 9.01 58.07
C MET A 3 -56.85 8.41 57.39
N HIS A 4 -55.68 8.77 57.93
CA HIS A 4 -54.49 7.92 57.93
C HIS A 4 -54.60 6.88 59.03
N ASN A 5 -54.15 5.64 58.76
CA ASN A 5 -53.41 4.71 59.64
C ASN A 5 -53.61 3.27 59.13
N TYR A 6 -52.69 2.32 59.21
CA TYR A 6 -51.45 2.18 59.97
C TYR A 6 -50.64 1.03 59.34
N ASN A 7 -49.30 1.13 59.37
CA ASN A 7 -48.33 0.12 59.86
C ASN A 7 -48.48 -1.38 59.48
N ASN A 8 -47.43 -2.18 59.27
CA ASN A 8 -45.98 -2.00 59.20
C ASN A 8 -45.37 -3.40 58.99
N LYS A 9 -44.11 -3.40 58.56
CA LYS A 9 -43.04 -4.39 58.89
C LYS A 9 -42.83 -5.63 57.99
N PHE A 10 -41.64 -5.58 57.37
CA PHE A 10 -40.57 -6.59 57.40
C PHE A 10 -40.83 -7.97 56.77
N LEU A 11 -40.23 -8.21 55.60
CA LEU A 11 -39.02 -9.06 55.47
C LEU A 11 -38.49 -9.00 54.02
N LYS A 12 -37.24 -8.56 53.83
CA LYS A 12 -36.40 -8.86 52.66
C LYS A 12 -35.72 -10.24 52.90
N PRO A 13 -34.94 -10.86 51.99
CA PRO A 13 -34.75 -10.72 50.53
C PRO A 13 -34.75 -12.10 49.79
N LEU A 14 -34.36 -12.08 48.51
CA LEU A 14 -33.54 -13.11 47.84
C LEU A 14 -34.26 -14.31 47.15
N LEU A 15 -34.37 -14.23 45.82
CA LEU A 15 -33.98 -15.36 44.97
C LEU A 15 -33.51 -14.86 43.59
N THR A 16 -32.19 -14.91 43.41
CA THR A 16 -31.44 -14.80 42.16
C THR A 16 -31.81 -15.93 41.19
N LEU A 17 -32.14 -15.60 39.94
CA LEU A 17 -32.03 -16.52 38.81
C LEU A 17 -31.07 -15.92 37.77
N ILE A 18 -29.82 -16.38 37.82
CA ILE A 18 -28.77 -16.06 36.86
C ILE A 18 -29.03 -16.92 35.62
N ILE A 19 -29.51 -16.32 34.54
CA ILE A 19 -29.57 -16.96 33.23
C ILE A 19 -28.17 -16.83 32.61
N ALA A 20 -27.38 -17.89 32.72
CA ALA A 20 -26.08 -18.00 32.07
C ALA A 20 -26.28 -18.29 30.57
N SER A 21 -26.40 -17.23 29.77
CA SER A 21 -26.26 -17.31 28.31
C SER A 21 -24.79 -17.46 27.96
N VAL A 22 -24.38 -18.70 27.65
CA VAL A 22 -23.06 -19.00 27.09
C VAL A 22 -23.02 -18.49 25.65
N PHE A 23 -22.57 -17.25 25.47
CA PHE A 23 -22.12 -16.77 24.17
C PHE A 23 -20.77 -17.43 23.89
N LEU A 24 -20.76 -18.51 23.10
CA LEU A 24 -19.55 -18.97 22.42
C LEU A 24 -19.22 -17.93 21.32
N VAL A 25 -18.63 -16.82 21.74
CA VAL A 25 -17.90 -15.95 20.81
C VAL A 25 -16.60 -16.67 20.50
N ALA A 26 -16.62 -17.49 19.45
CA ALA A 26 -15.40 -17.89 18.77
C ALA A 26 -14.85 -16.63 18.07
N CYS A 27 -14.25 -15.75 18.87
CA CYS A 27 -13.40 -14.68 18.38
C CYS A 27 -12.13 -15.38 17.90
N ASP A 28 -12.10 -15.77 16.62
CA ASP A 28 -10.85 -16.14 15.96
C ASP A 28 -9.99 -14.89 15.95
N ASP A 29 -9.18 -14.78 16.99
CA ASP A 29 -8.25 -13.69 17.24
C ASP A 29 -7.08 -13.90 16.27
N GLN A 30 -7.35 -13.70 14.97
CA GLN A 30 -6.32 -13.61 13.95
C GLN A 30 -5.53 -12.33 14.20
N LYS A 31 -4.67 -12.39 15.21
CA LYS A 31 -3.60 -11.44 15.47
C LYS A 31 -2.82 -11.38 14.17
N LYS A 32 -3.08 -10.33 13.38
CA LYS A 32 -2.34 -10.00 12.17
C LYS A 32 -0.87 -10.07 12.55
N LYS A 33 -0.17 -11.11 12.08
CA LYS A 33 1.25 -11.32 12.37
C LYS A 33 1.98 -10.06 11.95
N ALA A 34 2.50 -9.31 12.92
CA ALA A 34 3.37 -8.19 12.61
C ALA A 34 4.53 -8.71 11.77
N PRO A 35 4.94 -8.00 10.71
CA PRO A 35 6.01 -8.45 9.83
C PRO A 35 7.27 -8.72 10.66
N LEU A 36 7.81 -9.93 10.55
CA LEU A 36 8.97 -10.44 11.30
C LEU A 36 10.28 -9.67 11.02
N ILE A 37 10.30 -8.83 9.99
CA ILE A 37 11.46 -8.02 9.59
C ILE A 37 11.11 -6.54 9.78
N LYS A 38 11.73 -5.91 10.78
CA LYS A 38 11.69 -4.45 10.96
C LYS A 38 12.69 -3.81 9.99
N VAL A 39 12.20 -3.32 8.85
CA VAL A 39 13.01 -2.50 7.94
C VAL A 39 13.17 -1.11 8.56
N PRO A 40 14.42 -0.64 8.79
CA PRO A 40 14.65 0.68 9.37
C PRO A 40 14.12 1.77 8.44
N VAL A 41 13.40 2.73 9.03
CA VAL A 41 12.86 3.88 8.31
C VAL A 41 14.02 4.77 7.87
N GLN A 42 14.15 4.96 6.56
CA GLN A 42 15.19 5.80 5.97
C GLN A 42 14.76 7.27 5.91
N LYS A 43 15.75 8.18 5.93
CA LYS A 43 15.56 9.62 5.75
C LYS A 43 16.62 10.18 4.82
N TYR A 44 16.28 11.22 4.08
CA TYR A 44 17.29 11.98 3.33
C TYR A 44 18.13 12.81 4.31
N LYS A 45 19.43 12.53 4.42
CA LYS A 45 20.34 13.25 5.32
C LYS A 45 20.66 14.67 4.85
N GLN A 46 20.56 14.90 3.55
CA GLN A 46 20.83 16.16 2.87
C GLN A 46 19.78 16.37 1.77
N LEU A 47 19.78 17.55 1.16
CA LEU A 47 18.97 17.84 -0.02
C LEU A 47 19.18 16.74 -1.07
N LYS A 48 18.08 16.15 -1.55
CA LYS A 48 18.13 15.10 -2.57
C LYS A 48 17.53 15.62 -3.87
N ILE A 49 18.32 15.58 -4.94
CA ILE A 49 17.80 15.77 -6.29
C ILE A 49 17.23 14.44 -6.78
N MET A 50 15.96 14.44 -7.17
CA MET A 50 15.28 13.34 -7.83
C MET A 50 14.95 13.73 -9.26
N THR A 51 15.25 12.83 -10.20
CA THR A 51 14.95 13.01 -11.63
C THR A 51 14.22 11.80 -12.19
N GLY A 52 13.65 11.95 -13.37
CA GLY A 52 13.02 10.85 -14.10
C GLY A 52 12.17 11.38 -15.24
N ALA A 53 11.58 10.46 -16.00
CA ALA A 53 10.61 10.78 -17.04
C ALA A 53 9.18 10.51 -16.56
N VAL A 54 8.21 11.24 -17.11
CA VAL A 54 6.79 10.97 -16.96
C VAL A 54 6.24 10.43 -18.28
N LEU A 55 5.70 9.22 -18.23
CA LEU A 55 5.12 8.52 -19.37
C LEU A 55 3.72 8.08 -18.98
N ASP A 56 2.74 8.28 -19.85
CA ASP A 56 1.42 7.68 -19.72
C ASP A 56 1.28 6.52 -20.73
N LYS A 57 0.04 6.14 -21.07
CA LYS A 57 -0.23 5.09 -22.07
C LYS A 57 -0.16 5.60 -23.52
N GLU A 58 -0.34 6.89 -23.71
CA GLU A 58 -0.38 7.59 -24.99
C GLU A 58 1.02 8.06 -25.41
N GLY A 59 1.91 8.29 -24.44
CA GLY A 59 3.30 8.64 -24.68
C GLY A 59 3.91 9.46 -23.54
N PRO A 60 4.89 10.31 -23.86
CA PRO A 60 5.46 11.24 -22.89
C PRO A 60 4.47 12.32 -22.48
N VAL A 61 4.36 12.56 -21.18
CA VAL A 61 3.64 13.73 -20.65
C VAL A 61 4.58 14.92 -20.67
N LEU A 62 4.21 16.02 -21.35
CA LEU A 62 5.10 17.18 -21.52
C LEU A 62 4.75 18.37 -20.61
N GLU A 63 3.51 18.45 -20.16
CA GLU A 63 2.98 19.53 -19.32
C GLU A 63 2.27 18.96 -18.09
N GLY A 64 2.48 19.58 -16.94
CA GLY A 64 1.78 19.20 -15.71
C GLY A 64 2.55 19.47 -14.43
N GLU A 65 1.90 19.19 -13.30
CA GLU A 65 2.47 19.39 -11.95
C GLU A 65 2.92 18.07 -11.34
N ILE A 66 4.10 18.06 -10.73
CA ILE A 66 4.61 16.91 -9.97
C ILE A 66 4.68 17.28 -8.49
N LYS A 67 3.99 16.51 -7.65
CA LYS A 67 4.02 16.64 -6.19
C LYS A 67 4.78 15.50 -5.56
N VAL A 68 5.62 15.83 -4.59
CA VAL A 68 6.27 14.87 -3.70
C VAL A 68 5.59 14.97 -2.34
N ALA A 69 5.00 13.87 -1.88
CA ALA A 69 4.37 13.79 -0.57
C ALA A 69 5.06 12.74 0.31
N ASP A 70 5.11 12.99 1.61
CA ASP A 70 5.54 11.99 2.60
C ASP A 70 4.46 10.91 2.84
N SER A 71 4.75 9.96 3.72
CA SER A 71 3.84 8.87 4.08
C SER A 71 2.54 9.34 4.76
N ALA A 72 2.52 10.54 5.35
CA ALA A 72 1.33 11.17 5.93
C ALA A 72 0.51 11.96 4.88
N GLY A 73 1.01 12.07 3.65
CA GLY A 73 0.37 12.81 2.57
C GLY A 73 0.70 14.31 2.58
N LYS A 74 1.62 14.76 3.44
CA LYS A 74 2.08 16.15 3.44
C LYS A 74 2.98 16.36 2.22
N VAL A 75 2.69 17.39 1.43
CA VAL A 75 3.55 17.79 0.31
C VAL A 75 4.85 18.38 0.85
N VAL A 76 5.98 17.82 0.43
CA VAL A 76 7.33 18.22 0.85
C VAL A 76 8.11 18.92 -0.26
N ALA A 77 7.72 18.72 -1.51
CA ALA A 77 8.27 19.40 -2.67
C ALA A 77 7.28 19.36 -3.85
N THR A 78 7.40 20.32 -4.75
CA THR A 78 6.63 20.39 -6.00
C THR A 78 7.55 20.84 -7.14
N THR A 79 7.30 20.37 -8.35
CA THR A 79 7.93 20.86 -9.58
C THR A 79 6.91 20.82 -10.73
N ARG A 80 7.27 21.32 -11.90
CA ARG A 80 6.44 21.28 -13.12
C ARG A 80 7.19 20.63 -14.28
N LEU A 81 6.42 20.03 -15.17
CA LEU A 81 6.85 19.69 -16.52
C LEU A 81 6.50 20.88 -17.40
N GLU A 82 7.47 21.35 -18.18
CA GLU A 82 7.34 22.49 -19.10
C GLU A 82 7.98 22.08 -20.43
N ASN A 83 7.15 21.69 -21.39
CA ASN A 83 7.53 21.14 -22.70
C ASN A 83 8.63 20.06 -22.63
N SER A 84 8.61 19.24 -21.58
CA SER A 84 9.63 18.22 -21.33
C SER A 84 9.03 17.08 -20.53
N LYS A 85 9.31 15.85 -20.95
CA LYS A 85 8.93 14.66 -20.19
C LYS A 85 9.75 14.44 -18.92
N ASN A 86 10.91 15.10 -18.84
CA ASN A 86 11.86 14.88 -17.75
C ASN A 86 11.59 15.88 -16.64
N TYR A 87 11.48 15.39 -15.42
CA TYR A 87 11.37 16.22 -14.23
C TYR A 87 12.67 16.25 -13.44
N ARG A 88 12.83 17.34 -12.68
CA ARG A 88 13.83 17.48 -11.62
C ARG A 88 13.14 18.12 -10.42
N VAL A 89 13.24 17.47 -9.26
CA VAL A 89 12.68 17.97 -8.01
C VAL A 89 13.69 17.88 -6.88
N GLU A 90 13.71 18.90 -6.04
CA GLU A 90 14.59 18.99 -4.87
C GLU A 90 13.80 18.61 -3.62
N ILE A 91 14.19 17.51 -3.00
CA ILE A 91 13.55 16.97 -1.81
C ILE A 91 14.36 17.43 -0.58
N PRO A 92 13.73 18.14 0.37
CA PRO A 92 14.42 18.64 1.56
C PRO A 92 15.08 17.54 2.39
N ALA A 93 16.20 17.88 3.02
CA ALA A 93 16.79 17.07 4.08
C ALA A 93 15.77 16.82 5.21
N GLY A 94 15.88 15.70 5.90
CA GLY A 94 14.96 15.29 6.96
C GLY A 94 13.66 14.64 6.48
N THR A 95 13.37 14.68 5.17
CA THR A 95 12.22 13.98 4.59
C THR A 95 12.34 12.48 4.83
N THR A 96 11.29 11.91 5.42
CA THR A 96 11.23 10.51 5.83
C THR A 96 10.62 9.67 4.72
N LEU A 97 11.22 8.52 4.44
CA LEU A 97 10.70 7.56 3.45
C LEU A 97 9.64 6.65 4.09
N PRO A 98 8.66 6.16 3.30
CA PRO A 98 8.51 6.32 1.86
C PRO A 98 7.97 7.70 1.44
N ILE A 99 8.33 8.14 0.22
CA ILE A 99 7.70 9.29 -0.43
C ILE A 99 6.91 8.84 -1.67
N VAL A 100 5.89 9.61 -2.02
CA VAL A 100 5.05 9.40 -3.19
C VAL A 100 5.25 10.55 -4.17
N LEU A 101 5.70 10.22 -5.37
CA LEU A 101 5.70 11.12 -6.51
C LEU A 101 4.35 11.01 -7.20
N THR A 102 3.66 12.13 -7.41
CA THR A 102 2.39 12.19 -8.13
C THR A 102 2.50 13.19 -9.26
N ALA A 103 2.39 12.74 -10.50
CA ALA A 103 2.27 13.61 -11.66
C ALA A 103 0.77 13.84 -11.97
N ASN A 104 0.41 15.09 -12.15
CA ASN A 104 -0.90 15.55 -12.62
C ASN A 104 -0.68 16.17 -14.01
N PRO A 105 -0.81 15.38 -15.10
CA PRO A 105 -0.71 15.90 -16.46
C PRO A 105 -1.74 17.00 -16.70
N GLU A 106 -1.37 18.05 -17.44
CA GLU A 106 -2.34 19.06 -17.87
C GLU A 106 -3.30 18.47 -18.92
N GLY A 107 -4.58 18.86 -18.87
CA GLY A 107 -5.58 18.33 -19.80
C GLY A 107 -6.03 16.88 -19.54
N SER A 108 -5.51 16.21 -18.51
CA SER A 108 -5.90 14.84 -18.15
C SER A 108 -6.26 14.71 -16.67
N SER A 109 -7.32 13.95 -16.37
CA SER A 109 -7.64 13.55 -15.00
C SER A 109 -6.81 12.36 -14.50
N ASN A 110 -6.02 11.73 -15.37
CA ASN A 110 -5.27 10.53 -15.05
C ASN A 110 -3.98 10.86 -14.30
N LYS A 111 -4.04 10.79 -12.98
CA LYS A 111 -2.88 10.98 -12.11
C LYS A 111 -1.98 9.76 -12.16
N LEU A 112 -0.69 9.98 -12.39
CA LEU A 112 0.33 8.94 -12.36
C LEU A 112 1.10 9.00 -11.05
N ARG A 113 1.54 7.84 -10.55
CA ARG A 113 2.20 7.72 -9.25
C ARG A 113 3.43 6.84 -9.30
N ALA A 114 4.41 7.16 -8.46
CA ALA A 114 5.55 6.32 -8.14
C ALA A 114 5.88 6.44 -6.65
N VAL A 115 6.47 5.40 -6.07
CA VAL A 115 6.78 5.34 -4.64
C VAL A 115 8.26 5.03 -4.46
N ILE A 116 8.94 5.86 -3.68
CA ILE A 116 10.36 5.71 -3.37
C ILE A 116 10.50 5.32 -1.91
N ILE A 117 11.24 4.23 -1.66
CA ILE A 117 11.45 3.66 -0.32
C ILE A 117 12.92 3.58 0.08
N SER A 118 13.84 4.00 -0.81
CA SER A 118 15.28 3.97 -0.57
C SER A 118 15.90 5.33 -0.86
N SER A 119 16.73 5.82 0.06
CA SER A 119 17.43 7.10 -0.08
C SER A 119 18.55 7.07 -1.13
N ALA A 120 18.96 5.85 -1.54
CA ALA A 120 19.96 5.66 -2.59
C ALA A 120 19.42 6.09 -3.97
N ILE A 121 18.12 5.96 -4.21
CA ILE A 121 17.50 6.26 -5.51
C ILE A 121 17.51 7.78 -5.76
N SER A 122 18.07 8.20 -6.89
CA SER A 122 18.05 9.58 -7.41
C SER A 122 17.35 9.71 -8.76
N LYS A 123 17.05 8.60 -9.42
CA LYS A 123 16.35 8.55 -10.70
C LYS A 123 15.21 7.54 -10.64
N TYR A 124 14.00 7.95 -11.00
CA TYR A 124 12.84 7.07 -11.03
C TYR A 124 11.74 7.60 -11.95
N ASP A 125 11.27 6.78 -12.87
CA ASP A 125 10.26 7.21 -13.82
C ASP A 125 8.84 7.06 -13.24
N ILE A 126 7.94 7.95 -13.64
CA ILE A 126 6.53 7.91 -13.28
C ILE A 126 5.76 7.36 -14.49
N THR A 127 5.21 6.16 -14.35
CA THR A 127 4.59 5.41 -15.46
C THR A 127 3.26 4.77 -15.05
N PRO A 128 2.45 4.23 -16.00
CA PRO A 128 1.25 3.47 -15.64
C PRO A 128 1.58 2.23 -14.80
N LEU A 129 2.75 1.60 -15.02
CA LEU A 129 3.19 0.45 -14.24
C LEU A 129 3.48 0.83 -12.79
N THR A 130 4.28 1.87 -12.56
CA THR A 130 4.57 2.33 -11.19
C THR A 130 3.30 2.79 -10.48
N THR A 131 2.33 3.33 -11.23
CA THR A 131 1.02 3.73 -10.71
C THR A 131 0.23 2.52 -10.23
N LYS A 132 0.21 1.43 -10.99
CA LYS A 132 -0.44 0.16 -10.59
C LYS A 132 0.22 -0.42 -9.35
N ILE A 133 1.55 -0.49 -9.31
CA ILE A 133 2.30 -0.99 -8.15
C ILE A 133 1.99 -0.15 -6.91
N ALA A 134 1.99 1.18 -7.03
CA ALA A 134 1.65 2.08 -5.94
C ALA A 134 0.21 1.85 -5.46
N LYS A 135 -0.77 1.76 -6.37
CA LYS A 135 -2.16 1.49 -6.00
C LYS A 135 -2.28 0.18 -5.22
N GLN A 136 -1.71 -0.89 -5.75
CA GLN A 136 -1.81 -2.22 -5.14
C GLN A 136 -1.06 -2.31 -3.80
N ALA A 137 0.11 -1.70 -3.68
CA ALA A 137 0.81 -1.64 -2.39
C ALA A 137 -0.01 -0.89 -1.33
N LYS A 138 -0.72 0.18 -1.73
CA LYS A 138 -1.63 0.90 -0.83
C LYS A 138 -2.80 0.01 -0.38
N GLU A 139 -3.37 -0.78 -1.28
CA GLU A 139 -4.42 -1.77 -0.99
C GLU A 139 -3.94 -2.89 -0.05
N LEU A 140 -2.67 -3.29 -0.15
CA LEU A 140 -2.01 -4.25 0.75
C LEU A 140 -1.68 -3.69 2.14
N GLY A 141 -2.12 -2.47 2.46
CA GLY A 141 -1.92 -1.86 3.78
C GLY A 141 -0.81 -0.81 3.85
N GLY A 142 -0.35 -0.29 2.71
CA GLY A 142 0.54 0.87 2.65
C GLY A 142 1.89 0.61 1.97
N TYR A 143 2.70 1.67 1.86
CA TYR A 143 3.95 1.71 1.12
C TYR A 143 5.14 1.09 1.86
N THR A 144 4.97 -0.12 2.38
CA THR A 144 6.06 -0.89 2.99
C THR A 144 6.88 -1.60 1.91
N TYR A 145 8.12 -1.98 2.23
CA TYR A 145 8.95 -2.78 1.34
C TYR A 145 8.24 -4.07 0.91
N ALA A 146 7.69 -4.82 1.87
CA ALA A 146 6.98 -6.06 1.60
C ALA A 146 5.79 -5.87 0.66
N ASN A 147 4.97 -4.84 0.91
CA ASN A 147 3.79 -4.57 0.08
C ASN A 147 4.15 -4.13 -1.34
N LEU A 148 5.22 -3.34 -1.50
CA LEU A 148 5.70 -2.93 -2.83
C LEU A 148 6.30 -4.10 -3.60
N VAL A 149 7.04 -5.00 -2.95
CA VAL A 149 7.55 -6.22 -3.59
C VAL A 149 6.41 -7.15 -4.01
N MET A 150 5.43 -7.37 -3.14
CA MET A 150 4.23 -8.17 -3.47
C MET A 150 3.43 -7.53 -4.61
N ALA A 151 3.22 -6.22 -4.57
CA ALA A 151 2.55 -5.48 -5.63
C ALA A 151 3.32 -5.58 -6.96
N ALA A 152 4.64 -5.37 -6.96
CA ALA A 152 5.46 -5.50 -8.16
C ALA A 152 5.37 -6.91 -8.76
N GLY A 153 5.54 -7.95 -7.93
CA GLY A 153 5.49 -9.35 -8.38
C GLY A 153 4.15 -9.76 -8.99
N SER A 154 3.04 -9.17 -8.51
CA SER A 154 1.69 -9.45 -9.03
C SER A 154 1.30 -8.59 -10.23
N THR A 155 1.98 -7.45 -10.45
CA THR A 155 1.83 -6.68 -11.70
C THR A 155 2.56 -7.31 -12.89
N VAL A 156 3.50 -8.23 -12.65
CA VAL A 156 4.12 -9.07 -13.69
C VAL A 156 3.15 -10.19 -14.03
N ASN A 157 2.35 -10.00 -15.07
CA ASN A 157 1.40 -11.01 -15.50
C ASN A 157 2.15 -12.20 -16.13
N VAL A 158 2.17 -13.35 -15.46
CA VAL A 158 2.35 -14.63 -16.15
C VAL A 158 0.97 -14.97 -16.71
N PRO A 159 0.78 -15.10 -18.05
CA PRO A 159 -0.50 -15.45 -18.63
C PRO A 159 -1.04 -16.74 -17.98
N ASP A 160 -2.33 -16.78 -17.66
CA ASP A 160 -2.98 -17.95 -17.03
C ASP A 160 -2.85 -19.23 -17.89
N ALA A 161 -2.55 -19.10 -19.19
CA ALA A 161 -2.16 -20.19 -20.06
C ALA A 161 -0.92 -20.98 -19.57
N ASN A 162 -0.14 -20.41 -18.64
CA ASN A 162 1.03 -21.05 -18.04
C ASN A 162 0.83 -21.46 -16.57
N LYS A 163 -0.40 -21.36 -16.05
CA LYS A 163 -0.77 -21.75 -14.67
C LYS A 163 -1.68 -22.98 -14.60
N THR A 164 -1.76 -23.78 -15.66
CA THR A 164 -2.35 -25.12 -15.57
C THR A 164 -1.27 -26.15 -15.24
N SER A 165 -1.25 -26.51 -13.96
CA SER A 165 -0.74 -27.78 -13.48
C SER A 165 -1.53 -28.94 -14.12
N THR A 166 -1.06 -29.42 -15.27
CA THR A 166 -1.08 -30.86 -15.62
C THR A 166 0.26 -31.19 -16.25
N GLY A 167 1.32 -31.09 -15.44
CA GLY A 167 2.69 -31.38 -15.85
C GLY A 167 3.58 -31.72 -14.68
N PHE A 168 3.02 -32.26 -13.60
CA PHE A 168 3.82 -32.90 -12.56
C PHE A 168 4.27 -34.26 -13.12
N ARG A 169 5.57 -34.36 -13.43
CA ARG A 169 6.31 -35.45 -14.10
C ARG A 169 6.44 -35.34 -15.62
N GLY A 170 7.20 -34.33 -16.07
CA GLY A 170 8.03 -34.51 -17.26
C GLY A 170 9.09 -35.57 -16.94
N ASP A 171 8.99 -36.72 -17.60
CA ASP A 171 10.04 -37.72 -17.68
C ASP A 171 11.35 -37.05 -18.17
N PRO A 172 12.46 -37.13 -17.42
CA PRO A 172 13.71 -36.43 -17.76
C PRO A 172 14.43 -37.03 -18.98
N THR A 173 13.91 -38.06 -19.63
CA THR A 173 14.59 -38.75 -20.74
C THR A 173 14.34 -38.19 -22.14
N LYS A 174 13.52 -37.14 -22.31
CA LYS A 174 13.22 -36.58 -23.65
C LYS A 174 13.88 -35.23 -24.00
N GLN A 175 14.96 -34.85 -23.32
CA GLN A 175 15.69 -33.60 -23.62
C GLN A 175 16.86 -33.73 -24.60
N TYR A 176 17.09 -34.89 -25.22
CA TYR A 176 18.04 -35.00 -26.32
C TYR A 176 17.34 -35.51 -27.58
N GLY A 177 16.81 -34.56 -28.36
CA GLY A 177 16.47 -34.79 -29.75
C GLY A 177 17.74 -35.11 -30.53
N GLY A 178 17.71 -36.24 -31.23
CA GLY A 178 18.81 -36.77 -32.01
C GLY A 178 19.28 -35.80 -33.10
N TRP A 179 20.60 -35.74 -33.25
CA TRP A 179 21.21 -35.40 -34.52
C TRP A 179 21.10 -36.63 -35.43
N HIS A 180 20.43 -36.50 -36.58
CA HIS A 180 20.72 -37.15 -37.86
C HIS A 180 19.67 -36.69 -38.88
#